data_AF-A0A971E099-F1
#
_entry.id   AF-A0A971E099-F1
#
_cell.length_a   1.000
_cell.length_b   1.000
_cell.length_c   1.000
_cell.angle_alpha   90.00
_cell.angle_beta   90.00
_cell.angle_gamma   90.00
#
_symmetry.space_group_name_H-M   'P 1'
#
loop_
_entity.id
_entity.type
_entity.pdbx_description
1 polymer ?
#
loop_
_entity_poly.entity_id
_entity_poly.type
_entity_poly.pdbx_seq_one_letter_code
_entity_poly.pdbx_strand_id
1 'polypeptide(L)'
;MKVSELIEKLGLTAFTGAVGVEREIAGGYTSDLLSDVMGNAKEGNVWITLQNHMNVIAIASLKELACIILVKGITPAPEIIEKAIAEEIPVLGSNENTFNLNGKIYALLN
;
A
#
# COMPACT_ATOMS: atom_id res chain seq x y z
N MET A 1 14.38 0.59 -2.56
CA MET A 1 13.97 0.63 -1.14
C MET A 1 12.92 -0.42 -0.99
N LYS A 2 13.03 -1.28 0.02
CA LYS A 2 12.08 -2.37 0.22
C LYS A 2 10.89 -1.94 1.06
N VAL A 3 9.80 -2.69 0.93
CA VAL A 3 8.60 -2.49 1.78
C VAL A 3 8.94 -2.65 3.27
N SER A 4 9.82 -3.59 3.64
CA SER A 4 10.31 -3.77 5.01
C SER A 4 11.00 -2.53 5.56
N GLU A 5 11.86 -1.88 4.77
CA GLU A 5 12.54 -0.63 5.15
C GLU A 5 11.54 0.52 5.33
N LEU A 6 10.50 0.59 4.49
CA LEU A 6 9.46 1.60 4.61
C LEU A 6 8.64 1.44 5.90
N ILE A 7 8.29 0.19 6.24
CA ILE A 7 7.57 -0.15 7.47
C ILE A 7 8.36 0.34 8.69
N GLU A 8 9.66 0.02 8.75
CA GLU A 8 10.52 0.40 9.87
C GLU A 8 10.65 1.92 9.99
N LYS A 9 10.98 2.61 8.89
CA LYS A 9 11.23 4.06 8.88
C LYS A 9 10.01 4.89 9.26
N LEU A 10 8.81 4.43 8.90
CA LEU A 10 7.57 5.16 9.11
C LEU A 10 6.69 4.58 10.22
N GLY A 11 7.11 3.50 10.88
CA GLY A 11 6.35 2.85 11.95
C GLY A 11 4.98 2.34 11.48
N LEU A 12 4.92 1.77 10.27
CA LEU A 12 3.66 1.32 9.67
C LEU A 12 3.19 0.00 10.31
N THR A 13 1.87 -0.18 10.38
CA THR A 13 1.29 -1.46 10.79
C THR A 13 1.24 -2.41 9.60
N ALA A 14 1.84 -3.61 9.70
CA ALA A 14 1.78 -4.62 8.64
C ALA A 14 0.63 -5.61 8.90
N PHE A 15 -0.51 -5.43 8.22
CA PHE A 15 -1.69 -6.29 8.42
C PHE A 15 -1.51 -7.68 7.84
N THR A 16 -0.69 -7.83 6.80
CA THR A 16 -0.38 -9.09 6.12
C THR A 16 0.91 -9.75 6.63
N GLY A 17 1.44 -9.31 7.77
CA GLY A 17 2.68 -9.84 8.34
C GLY A 17 3.88 -9.67 7.40
N ALA A 18 4.65 -10.75 7.18
CA ALA A 18 5.86 -10.75 6.35
C ALA A 18 5.58 -10.94 4.85
N VAL A 19 4.32 -11.04 4.42
CA VAL A 19 3.99 -11.22 2.99
C VAL A 19 4.48 -10.03 2.17
N GLY A 20 5.26 -10.30 1.13
CA GLY A 20 5.73 -9.34 0.14
C GLY A 20 6.59 -8.19 0.68
N VAL A 21 7.09 -8.25 1.92
CA VAL A 21 7.86 -7.16 2.53
C VAL A 21 9.23 -6.92 1.85
N GLU A 22 9.72 -7.90 1.08
CA GLU A 22 10.96 -7.78 0.31
C GLU A 22 10.78 -7.20 -1.10
N ARG A 23 9.54 -6.84 -1.49
CA ARG A 23 9.27 -6.16 -2.76
C ARG A 23 9.98 -4.80 -2.81
N GLU A 24 10.53 -4.47 -3.98
CA GLU A 24 11.14 -3.17 -4.23
C GLU A 24 10.08 -2.11 -4.53
N ILE A 25 10.30 -0.91 -3.98
CA ILE A 25 9.49 0.27 -4.22
C ILE A 25 10.14 1.10 -5.32
N ALA A 26 9.42 1.29 -6.42
CA ALA A 26 9.82 2.10 -7.56
C ALA A 26 9.22 3.51 -7.55
N GLY A 27 8.20 3.75 -6.72
CA GLY A 27 7.52 5.03 -6.65
C GLY A 27 6.30 5.03 -5.73
N GLY A 28 5.50 6.09 -5.81
CA GLY A 28 4.26 6.24 -5.06
C GLY A 28 3.11 6.67 -5.96
N TYR A 29 1.90 6.23 -5.63
CA TYR A 29 0.67 6.66 -6.28
C TYR A 29 -0.42 6.86 -5.23
N THR A 30 -1.15 7.97 -5.31
CA THR A 30 -2.24 8.29 -4.38
C THR A 30 -3.49 8.62 -5.16
N SER A 31 -4.54 7.85 -4.93
CA SER A 31 -5.88 8.13 -5.43
C SER A 31 -6.87 7.18 -4.75
N ASP A 32 -8.08 7.66 -4.51
CA ASP A 32 -9.19 6.83 -4.03
C ASP A 32 -10.13 6.41 -5.16
N LEU A 33 -9.91 6.94 -6.37
CA LEU A 33 -10.68 6.58 -7.55
C LEU A 33 -10.05 5.35 -8.20
N LEU A 34 -10.69 4.19 -8.05
CA LEU A 34 -10.15 2.90 -8.52
C LEU A 34 -9.81 2.89 -10.02
N SER A 35 -10.61 3.58 -10.86
CA SER A 35 -10.35 3.67 -12.29
C SER A 35 -9.10 4.47 -12.63
N ASP A 36 -8.80 5.50 -11.83
CA ASP A 36 -7.60 6.31 -11.97
C ASP A 36 -6.35 5.49 -11.60
N VAL A 37 -6.39 4.76 -10.48
CA VAL A 37 -5.31 3.85 -10.06
C VAL A 37 -5.06 2.77 -11.11
N MET A 38 -6.11 2.12 -11.58
CA MET A 38 -6.01 1.08 -12.60
C MET A 38 -5.42 1.62 -13.91
N GLY A 39 -5.78 2.84 -14.32
CA GLY A 39 -5.26 3.48 -15.52
C GLY A 39 -3.82 3.97 -15.40
N ASN A 40 -3.43 4.50 -14.23
CA ASN A 40 -2.25 5.36 -14.13
C ASN A 40 -1.18 4.90 -13.12
N ALA A 41 -1.51 4.03 -12.16
CA ALA A 41 -0.49 3.48 -11.27
C ALA A 41 0.50 2.62 -12.08
N LYS A 42 1.76 2.60 -11.64
CA LYS A 42 2.84 1.85 -12.27
C LYS A 42 3.25 0.69 -11.36
N GLU A 43 3.80 -0.35 -11.98
CA GLU A 43 4.48 -1.45 -11.29
C GLU A 43 5.44 -0.91 -10.22
N GLY A 44 5.47 -1.57 -9.06
CA GLY A 44 6.34 -1.20 -7.95
C GLY A 44 5.95 0.10 -7.23
N ASN A 45 4.83 0.75 -7.58
CA ASN A 45 4.33 1.88 -6.80
C ASN A 45 3.77 1.40 -5.45
N VAL A 46 3.96 2.23 -4.43
CA VAL A 46 3.18 2.19 -3.19
C VAL A 46 1.86 2.91 -3.43
N TRP A 47 0.73 2.25 -3.21
CA TRP A 47 -0.58 2.87 -3.35
C TRP A 47 -1.15 3.31 -2.00
N ILE A 48 -1.37 4.62 -1.87
CA ILE A 48 -1.86 5.26 -0.65
C ILE A 48 -3.34 5.62 -0.86
N THR A 49 -4.21 5.11 0.00
CA THR A 49 -5.67 5.22 -0.18
C THR A 49 -6.45 5.11 1.13
N LEU A 50 -7.71 5.57 1.08
CA LEU A 50 -8.75 5.35 2.08
C LEU A 50 -9.62 4.14 1.76
N GLN A 51 -9.51 3.58 0.56
CA GLN A 51 -10.32 2.44 0.11
C GLN A 51 -9.88 1.16 0.81
N ASN A 52 -10.82 0.43 1.39
CA ASN A 52 -10.56 -0.78 2.18
C ASN A 52 -11.60 -1.86 1.85
N HIS A 53 -11.52 -2.38 0.63
CA HIS A 53 -12.42 -3.42 0.12
C HIS A 53 -11.70 -4.30 -0.90
N MET A 54 -12.29 -5.43 -1.28
CA MET A 54 -11.66 -6.46 -2.14
C MET A 54 -11.05 -5.95 -3.44
N ASN A 55 -11.68 -4.97 -4.11
CA ASN A 55 -11.18 -4.45 -5.38
C ASN A 55 -9.81 -3.75 -5.25
N VAL A 56 -9.44 -3.27 -4.05
CA VAL A 56 -8.11 -2.68 -3.81
C VAL A 56 -7.04 -3.73 -3.98
N ILE A 57 -7.25 -4.93 -3.42
CA ILE A 57 -6.29 -6.04 -3.54
C ILE A 57 -6.21 -6.51 -5.00
N ALA A 58 -7.35 -6.65 -5.67
CA ALA A 58 -7.40 -7.09 -7.06
C ALA A 58 -6.66 -6.11 -8.00
N ILE A 59 -6.84 -4.80 -7.81
CA ILE A 59 -6.14 -3.78 -8.61
C ILE A 59 -4.64 -3.77 -8.27
N ALA A 60 -4.27 -3.87 -6.99
CA ALA A 60 -2.87 -3.89 -6.59
C ALA A 60 -2.12 -5.10 -7.16
N SER A 61 -2.77 -6.26 -7.20
CA SER A 61 -2.27 -7.47 -7.86
C SER A 61 -2.14 -7.25 -9.38
N LEU A 62 -3.21 -6.80 -10.05
CA LEU A 62 -3.22 -6.54 -11.49
C LEU A 62 -2.17 -5.52 -11.95
N LYS A 63 -1.88 -4.51 -11.12
CA LYS A 63 -0.93 -3.43 -11.41
C LYS A 63 0.48 -3.70 -10.88
N GLU A 64 0.71 -4.87 -10.29
CA GLU A 64 1.99 -5.29 -9.74
C GLU A 64 2.56 -4.24 -8.76
N LEU A 65 1.70 -3.74 -7.87
CA LEU A 65 2.07 -2.72 -6.90
C LEU A 65 2.97 -3.30 -5.80
N ALA A 66 3.86 -2.46 -5.27
CA ALA A 66 4.77 -2.88 -4.20
C ALA A 66 4.00 -3.16 -2.90
N CYS A 67 3.09 -2.26 -2.52
CA CYS A 67 2.18 -2.43 -1.38
C CYS A 67 1.01 -1.43 -1.43
N ILE A 68 0.02 -1.67 -0.57
CA ILE A 68 -1.06 -0.73 -0.27
C ILE A 68 -0.83 -0.14 1.13
N ILE A 69 -1.07 1.16 1.30
CA ILE A 69 -1.09 1.80 2.62
C ILE A 69 -2.45 2.45 2.86
N LEU A 70 -3.14 1.96 3.89
CA LEU A 70 -4.39 2.50 4.40
C LEU A 70 -4.08 3.63 5.41
N VAL A 71 -4.64 4.81 5.17
CA VAL A 71 -4.37 6.01 5.99
C VAL A 71 -5.50 6.28 6.98
N LYS A 72 -5.29 7.23 7.90
CA LYS A 72 -6.28 7.64 8.93
C LYS A 72 -6.73 6.52 9.88
N GLY A 73 -5.86 5.53 10.13
CA GLY A 73 -6.13 4.45 11.08
C GLY A 73 -7.18 3.45 10.59
N ILE A 74 -7.38 3.34 9.27
CA ILE A 74 -8.28 2.35 8.68
C ILE A 74 -7.67 0.95 8.84
N THR A 75 -8.46 0.03 9.38
CA THR A 75 -8.08 -1.38 9.57
C THR A 75 -8.86 -2.27 8.61
N PRO A 76 -8.20 -3.14 7.83
CA PRO A 76 -8.87 -4.09 6.94
C PRO A 76 -9.60 -5.18 7.72
N ALA A 77 -10.75 -5.61 7.19
CA ALA A 77 -11.45 -6.78 7.70
C ALA A 77 -10.62 -8.06 7.44
N PRO A 78 -10.76 -9.12 8.26
CA PRO A 78 -9.95 -10.34 8.12
C PRO A 78 -9.97 -10.95 6.71
N GLU A 79 -11.13 -10.98 6.07
CA GLU A 79 -11.32 -11.44 4.69
C GLU A 79 -10.46 -10.68 3.65
N ILE A 80 -10.26 -9.37 3.84
CA ILE A 80 -9.42 -8.54 2.97
C ILE A 80 -7.94 -8.91 3.19
N ILE A 81 -7.55 -9.14 4.45
CA ILE A 81 -6.19 -9.57 4.80
C ILE A 81 -5.90 -10.94 4.20
N GLU A 82 -6.81 -11.90 4.34
CA GLU A 82 -6.69 -13.24 3.76
C GLU A 82 -6.52 -13.18 2.24
N LYS A 83 -7.34 -12.37 1.55
CA LYS A 83 -7.22 -12.17 0.12
C LYS A 83 -5.88 -11.53 -0.26
N ALA A 84 -5.41 -10.54 0.50
CA ALA A 84 -4.13 -9.89 0.25
C ALA A 84 -2.95 -10.85 0.45
N ILE A 85 -2.99 -11.71 1.46
CA ILE A 85 -2.00 -12.77 1.69
C ILE A 85 -1.98 -13.73 0.49
N ALA A 86 -3.15 -14.18 0.03
CA ALA A 86 -3.26 -15.10 -1.09
C ALA A 86 -2.75 -14.52 -2.43
N GLU A 87 -2.89 -13.20 -2.62
CA GLU A 87 -2.39 -12.47 -3.79
C GLU A 87 -0.97 -11.93 -3.61
N GLU A 88 -0.30 -12.25 -2.49
CA GLU A 88 1.03 -11.77 -2.11
C GLU A 88 1.19 -10.23 -2.10
N ILE A 89 0.11 -9.51 -1.76
CA ILE A 89 0.09 -8.04 -1.69
C ILE A 89 0.25 -7.57 -0.23
N PRO A 90 1.31 -6.82 0.10
CA PRO A 90 1.43 -6.23 1.42
C PRO A 90 0.38 -5.15 1.65
N VAL A 91 -0.36 -5.26 2.75
CA VAL A 91 -1.31 -4.22 3.20
C VAL A 91 -0.82 -3.62 4.51
N LEU A 92 -0.57 -2.32 4.47
CA LEU A 92 -0.01 -1.55 5.57
C LEU A 92 -1.02 -0.51 6.09
N GLY A 93 -0.82 -0.05 7.32
CA GLY A 93 -1.65 0.96 7.96
C GLY A 93 -0.85 2.10 8.57
N SER A 94 -1.40 3.32 8.49
CA SER A 94 -0.90 4.51 9.18
C SER A 94 -2.05 5.31 9.80
N ASN A 95 -1.82 5.89 10.97
CA ASN A 95 -2.73 6.85 11.59
C ASN A 95 -2.64 8.26 10.99
N GLU A 96 -1.65 8.52 10.12
CA GLU A 96 -1.48 9.83 9.49
C GLU A 96 -2.52 10.09 8.41
N ASN A 97 -2.73 11.37 8.10
CA ASN A 97 -3.49 11.76 6.92
C ASN A 97 -2.68 11.55 5.64
N THR A 98 -3.37 11.49 4.50
CA THR A 98 -2.79 11.23 3.18
C THR A 98 -1.67 12.21 2.82
N PHE A 99 -1.84 13.51 3.10
CA PHE A 99 -0.87 14.54 2.73
C PHE A 99 0.48 14.36 3.46
N ASN A 100 0.44 14.17 4.78
CA ASN A 100 1.64 14.01 5.59
C ASN A 100 2.39 12.72 5.22
N LEU A 101 1.65 11.61 5.09
CA LEU A 101 2.27 10.34 4.73
C LEU A 101 2.90 10.40 3.33
N ASN A 102 2.23 11.02 2.37
CA ASN A 102 2.79 11.27 1.04
C ASN A 102 4.08 12.06 1.09
N GLY A 103 4.13 13.16 1.86
CA GLY A 103 5.34 13.97 1.99
C GLY A 103 6.52 13.16 2.53
N LYS A 104 6.29 12.30 3.53
CA LYS A 104 7.33 11.43 4.11
C LYS A 104 7.81 10.37 3.12
N ILE A 105 6.89 9.69 2.44
CA ILE A 105 7.23 8.66 1.44
C ILE A 105 7.99 9.30 0.28
N TYR A 106 7.54 10.45 -0.22
CA TYR A 106 8.22 11.18 -1.28
C TYR A 106 9.65 11.55 -0.90
N ALA A 107 9.87 12.06 0.32
CA ALA A 107 11.20 12.41 0.82
C ALA A 107 12.11 11.20 1.12
N LEU A 108 11.55 9.99 1.25
CA LEU A 108 12.31 8.75 1.42
C LEU A 108 12.74 8.13 0.09
N LEU A 109 11.97 8.39 -0.98
CA LEU A 109 12.21 7.83 -2.31
C LEU A 109 13.04 8.75 -3.23
N ASN A 110 13.31 9.99 -2.82
CA ASN A 110 14.08 11.00 -3.56
C ASN A 110 15.16 11.62 -2.68
#